data_AF-A0A0S6XES9-F1
#
_entry.id   AF-A0A0S6XES9-F1
#
_cell.length_a   1.000
_cell.length_b   1.000
_cell.length_c   1.000
_cell.angle_alpha   90.00
_cell.angle_beta   90.00
_cell.angle_gamma   90.00
#
_symmetry.space_group_name_H-M   'P 1'
#
loop_
_entity.id
_entity.type
_entity.pdbx_description
1 polymer ?
#
loop_
_entity_poly.entity_id
_entity_poly.type
_entity_poly.pdbx_seq_one_letter_code
_entity_poly.pdbx_strand_id
1 'polypeptide(L)'
;MSSSIFETLPPELLLNVALHLPDLECLDNLLRASPAFWRLFDGSSSFAVEIVDQALEAALLEPQTKTIIRTIAHAYSDSLPAANIDQLQRRVTNNSLTHRFCNGENVSTGARRQGQPWFHCLDEVFSPLKFPKNCRPSIVRHILMISRHVSFMTQDHLGELLSQFRKLRPPKTVHDIGPPTWMEEQAVTRAFWRLEFARCIGEAARNGLLTWDSHERNDLDFTDMHKFYNSRWLRRDIAHASSRRRYPIMLGQYTEHNILQELAQHYKSDPPPTDWTRSQPAALPRPGDYDVLEDHWSPGEERIRELIDDKAERKLEHGRLGLSIWSAERLDGFGFIGIDCGSKEDREKVLRAWAGVADDAGATELRAHARRLLIGLLKDDTCNVAQNYAC
;
A
#
# COMPACT_ATOMS: atom_id res chain seq x y z
N MET A 1 -41.76 6.46 20.33
CA MET A 1 -40.41 6.59 19.75
C MET A 1 -39.43 6.70 20.90
N SER A 2 -38.55 5.72 21.10
CA SER A 2 -37.49 5.81 22.12
C SER A 2 -36.55 6.93 21.71
N SER A 3 -36.46 8.00 22.49
CA SER A 3 -35.37 8.97 22.32
C SER A 3 -34.05 8.21 22.46
N SER A 4 -33.12 8.40 21.52
CA SER A 4 -31.78 7.83 21.64
C SER A 4 -31.13 8.33 22.93
N ILE A 5 -30.49 7.43 23.69
CA ILE A 5 -29.81 7.78 24.95
C ILE A 5 -28.80 8.91 24.74
N PHE A 6 -28.15 8.96 23.57
CA PHE A 6 -27.17 9.99 23.22
C PHE A 6 -27.74 11.40 23.15
N GLU A 7 -29.04 11.57 22.84
CA GLU A 7 -29.65 12.90 22.80
C GLU A 7 -29.90 13.49 24.20
N THR A 8 -29.82 12.65 25.24
CA THR A 8 -30.02 13.06 26.64
C THR A 8 -28.72 13.21 27.43
N LEU A 9 -27.59 12.75 26.87
CA LEU A 9 -26.31 12.84 27.56
C LEU A 9 -25.74 14.28 27.52
N PRO A 10 -25.11 14.73 28.61
CA PRO A 10 -24.32 15.96 28.60
C PRO A 10 -23.20 15.93 27.55
N PRO A 11 -22.83 17.08 26.97
CA PRO A 11 -21.75 17.18 25.97
C PRO A 11 -20.41 16.58 26.43
N GLU A 12 -20.10 16.65 27.72
CA GLU A 12 -18.86 16.13 28.30
C GLU A 12 -18.80 14.60 28.23
N LEU A 13 -19.94 13.93 28.44
CA LEU A 13 -20.02 12.48 28.31
C LEU A 13 -20.00 12.06 26.83
N LEU A 14 -20.65 12.83 25.95
CA LEU A 14 -20.56 12.61 24.51
C LEU A 14 -19.12 12.75 24.01
N LEU A 15 -18.41 13.78 24.45
CA LEU A 15 -16.99 13.97 24.14
C LEU A 15 -16.14 12.81 24.65
N ASN A 16 -16.36 12.38 25.88
CA ASN A 16 -15.65 11.23 26.44
C ASN A 16 -15.87 9.97 25.58
N VAL A 17 -17.11 9.69 25.17
CA VAL A 17 -17.42 8.57 24.27
C VAL A 17 -16.70 8.73 22.91
N ALA A 18 -16.73 9.93 22.31
CA ALA A 18 -16.06 10.20 21.04
C ALA A 18 -14.55 9.97 21.09
N LEU A 19 -13.89 10.36 22.19
CA LEU A 19 -12.45 10.20 22.40
C LEU A 19 -12.01 8.76 22.65
N HIS A 20 -12.94 7.84 22.93
CA HIS A 20 -12.65 6.42 23.15
C HIS A 20 -13.11 5.53 21.99
N LEU A 21 -13.48 6.12 20.85
CA LEU A 21 -13.79 5.34 19.65
C LEU A 21 -12.53 4.65 19.12
N PRO A 22 -12.66 3.40 18.64
CA PRO A 22 -11.50 2.59 18.27
C PRO A 22 -10.88 3.00 16.91
N ASP A 23 -11.65 3.63 16.03
CA ASP A 23 -11.19 4.00 14.69
C ASP A 23 -12.06 5.10 14.04
N LEU A 24 -11.64 5.52 12.84
CA LEU A 24 -12.34 6.52 12.01
C LEU A 24 -13.69 6.04 11.47
N GLU A 25 -13.89 4.74 11.29
CA GLU A 25 -15.13 4.18 10.77
C GLU A 25 -16.24 4.25 11.81
N CYS A 26 -15.93 3.88 13.06
CA CYS A 26 -16.82 4.03 14.21
C CYS A 26 -17.22 5.51 14.41
N LEU A 27 -16.27 6.43 14.23
CA LEU A 27 -16.55 7.86 14.30
C LEU A 27 -17.47 8.34 13.17
N ASP A 28 -17.20 7.99 11.91
CA ASP A 28 -18.08 8.33 10.77
C ASP A 28 -19.50 7.78 10.99
N ASN A 29 -19.62 6.52 11.40
CA ASN A 29 -20.90 5.88 11.68
C ASN A 29 -21.65 6.58 12.83
N LEU A 30 -20.94 6.96 13.90
CA LEU A 30 -21.54 7.65 15.05
C LEU A 30 -22.04 9.05 14.68
N LEU A 31 -21.27 9.81 13.90
CA LEU A 31 -21.65 11.14 13.42
C LEU A 31 -22.89 11.09 12.52
N ARG A 32 -23.03 10.05 11.71
CA ARG A 32 -24.22 9.84 10.87
C ARG A 32 -25.43 9.39 11.68
N ALA A 33 -25.22 8.57 12.70
CA ALA A 33 -26.29 7.99 13.50
C ALA A 33 -26.85 8.94 14.58
N SER A 34 -26.06 9.91 15.06
CA SER A 34 -26.46 10.78 16.17
C SER A 34 -26.28 12.28 15.85
N PRO A 35 -27.39 13.02 15.72
CA PRO A 35 -27.36 14.49 15.65
C PRO A 35 -26.67 15.16 16.83
N ALA A 36 -26.75 14.60 18.05
CA ALA A 36 -26.00 15.11 19.20
C ALA A 36 -24.48 15.07 18.99
N PHE A 37 -23.94 13.94 18.51
CA PHE A 37 -22.52 13.84 18.17
C PHE A 37 -22.14 14.76 17.01
N TRP A 38 -22.99 14.89 16.00
CA TRP A 38 -22.76 15.85 14.91
C TRP A 38 -22.64 17.29 15.44
N ARG A 39 -23.54 17.72 16.34
CA ARG A 39 -23.50 19.07 16.94
C ARG A 39 -22.26 19.27 17.82
N LEU A 40 -21.85 18.26 18.58
CA LEU A 40 -20.61 18.29 19.37
C LEU A 40 -19.39 18.46 18.45
N PHE A 41 -19.40 17.75 17.33
CA PHE A 41 -18.31 17.75 16.36
C PHE A 41 -18.19 19.07 15.60
N ASP A 42 -19.30 19.60 15.07
CA ASP A 42 -19.33 20.80 14.22
C ASP A 42 -19.57 22.12 15.00
N GLY A 43 -19.78 22.06 16.33
CA GLY A 43 -20.15 23.22 17.15
C GLY A 43 -19.08 24.32 17.26
N SER A 44 -19.45 25.47 17.81
CA SER A 44 -18.57 26.65 17.96
C SER A 44 -17.31 26.40 18.80
N SER A 45 -17.35 25.41 19.69
CA SER A 45 -16.22 24.92 20.49
C SER A 45 -15.68 23.59 19.94
N SER A 46 -15.73 23.39 18.62
CA SER A 46 -15.53 22.11 17.94
C SER A 46 -14.34 21.31 18.49
N PHE A 47 -14.64 20.10 18.95
CA PHE A 47 -13.65 19.08 19.30
C PHE A 47 -13.26 18.20 18.10
N ALA A 48 -13.70 18.53 16.88
CA ALA A 48 -13.53 17.70 15.69
C ALA A 48 -12.10 17.20 15.46
N VAL A 49 -11.13 18.12 15.57
CA VAL A 49 -9.72 17.82 15.37
C VAL A 49 -9.19 16.87 16.43
N GLU A 50 -9.49 17.14 17.70
CA GLU A 50 -9.07 16.29 18.83
C GLU A 50 -9.68 14.89 18.74
N ILE A 51 -10.98 14.81 18.46
CA ILE A 51 -11.71 13.55 18.29
C ILE A 51 -11.11 12.73 17.15
N VAL A 52 -10.86 13.34 15.98
CA VAL A 52 -10.27 12.60 14.85
C VAL A 52 -8.81 12.24 15.07
N ASP A 53 -7.99 13.11 15.68
CA ASP A 53 -6.61 12.74 16.00
C ASP A 53 -6.57 11.54 16.95
N GLN A 54 -7.46 11.51 17.94
CA GLN A 54 -7.55 10.41 18.90
C GLN A 54 -8.05 9.12 18.24
N ALA A 55 -9.10 9.20 17.41
CA ALA A 55 -9.62 8.05 16.67
C ALA A 55 -8.59 7.52 15.65
N LEU A 56 -7.85 8.40 14.98
CA LEU A 56 -6.76 8.02 14.07
C LEU A 56 -5.60 7.35 14.82
N GLU A 57 -5.30 7.82 16.03
CA GLU A 57 -4.25 7.23 16.86
C GLU A 57 -4.64 5.85 17.36
N ALA A 58 -5.90 5.67 17.80
CA ALA A 58 -6.47 4.39 18.21
C ALA A 58 -6.61 3.40 17.03
N ALA A 59 -6.81 3.89 15.81
CA ALA A 59 -6.98 3.05 14.64
C ALA A 59 -5.77 2.15 14.40
N LEU A 60 -6.04 0.89 14.03
CA LEU A 60 -5.06 -0.12 13.64
C LEU A 60 -4.53 0.10 12.22
N LEU A 61 -4.15 1.34 11.92
CA LEU A 61 -3.55 1.75 10.66
C LEU A 61 -2.02 1.77 10.77
N GLU A 62 -1.38 1.45 9.67
CA GLU A 62 0.07 1.61 9.53
C GLU A 62 0.49 3.10 9.69
N PRO A 63 1.61 3.41 10.38
CA PRO A 63 1.97 4.78 10.73
C PRO A 63 2.08 5.75 9.54
N GLN A 64 2.60 5.31 8.39
CA GLN A 64 2.71 6.19 7.22
C GLN A 64 1.32 6.55 6.67
N THR A 65 0.36 5.64 6.73
CA THR A 65 -1.03 5.90 6.38
C THR A 65 -1.62 7.00 7.25
N LYS A 66 -1.35 6.98 8.56
CA LYS A 66 -1.74 8.07 9.48
C LYS A 66 -1.08 9.40 9.08
N THR A 67 0.20 9.36 8.70
CA THR A 67 0.93 10.54 8.20
C THR A 67 0.31 11.09 6.90
N ILE A 68 -0.07 10.23 5.95
CA ILE A 68 -0.73 10.64 4.70
C ILE A 68 -2.05 11.35 5.01
N ILE A 69 -2.88 10.76 5.88
CA ILE A 69 -4.16 11.35 6.31
C ILE A 69 -3.96 12.75 6.90
N ARG A 70 -3.01 12.90 7.83
CA ARG A 70 -2.69 14.21 8.43
C ARG A 70 -2.15 15.19 7.39
N THR A 71 -1.34 14.73 6.44
CA THR A 71 -0.80 15.56 5.36
C THR A 71 -1.90 16.10 4.44
N ILE A 72 -2.93 15.31 4.14
CA ILE A 72 -4.12 15.79 3.42
C ILE A 72 -4.77 16.96 4.19
N ALA A 73 -4.93 16.83 5.52
CA ALA A 73 -5.47 17.91 6.34
C ALA A 73 -4.63 19.19 6.26
N HIS A 74 -3.30 19.05 6.27
CA HIS A 74 -2.36 20.16 6.13
C HIS A 74 -2.48 20.87 4.78
N ALA A 75 -2.67 20.12 3.70
CA ALA A 75 -2.90 20.69 2.36
C ALA A 75 -4.18 21.53 2.30
N TYR A 76 -5.27 21.08 2.92
CA TYR A 76 -6.53 21.83 2.97
C TYR A 76 -6.54 22.98 4.00
N SER A 77 -5.56 23.04 4.88
CA SER A 77 -5.45 24.05 5.94
C SER A 77 -4.37 25.10 5.68
N ASP A 78 -3.86 25.17 4.44
CA ASP A 78 -2.77 26.09 4.02
C ASP A 78 -1.54 26.00 4.93
N SER A 79 -1.16 24.77 5.29
CA SER A 79 -0.06 24.50 6.22
C SER A 79 0.89 23.40 5.74
N LEU A 80 0.80 23.06 4.46
CA LEU A 80 1.69 22.11 3.81
C LEU A 80 3.03 22.80 3.48
N PRO A 81 4.19 22.32 3.96
CA PRO A 81 5.48 23.01 3.78
C PRO A 81 6.13 22.74 2.42
N ALA A 82 5.35 22.87 1.34
CA ALA A 82 5.77 22.66 -0.03
C ALA A 82 5.30 23.82 -0.92
N ALA A 83 6.24 24.65 -1.36
CA ALA A 83 5.95 25.80 -2.22
C ALA A 83 5.78 25.43 -3.70
N ASN A 84 6.16 24.20 -4.08
CA ASN A 84 6.07 23.68 -5.44
C ASN A 84 6.07 22.14 -5.46
N ILE A 85 5.87 21.56 -6.64
CA ILE A 85 5.86 20.10 -6.84
C ILE A 85 7.20 19.43 -6.48
N ASP A 86 8.34 20.08 -6.72
CA ASP A 86 9.65 19.54 -6.36
C ASP A 86 9.84 19.49 -4.84
N GLN A 87 9.42 20.53 -4.10
CA GLN A 87 9.41 20.52 -2.65
C GLN A 87 8.40 19.52 -2.09
N LEU A 88 7.21 19.39 -2.68
CA LEU A 88 6.25 18.35 -2.31
C LEU A 88 6.91 16.98 -2.45
N GLN A 89 7.55 16.73 -3.59
CA GLN A 89 8.20 15.47 -3.86
C GLN A 89 9.31 15.18 -2.86
N ARG A 90 10.18 16.15 -2.60
CA ARG A 90 11.30 15.99 -1.68
C ARG A 90 10.88 15.83 -0.23
N ARG A 91 9.97 16.69 0.25
CA ARG A 91 9.65 16.80 1.68
C ARG A 91 8.53 15.88 2.12
N VAL A 92 7.58 15.58 1.23
CA VAL A 92 6.31 14.93 1.59
C VAL A 92 6.24 13.54 0.96
N THR A 93 6.35 13.43 -0.36
CA THR A 93 6.12 12.14 -1.04
C THR A 93 7.33 11.21 -0.96
N ASN A 94 8.56 11.72 -1.06
CA ASN A 94 9.75 10.87 -1.07
C ASN A 94 9.92 10.11 0.25
N ASN A 95 9.73 10.72 1.43
CA ASN A 95 9.80 9.92 2.65
C ASN A 95 8.65 8.91 2.74
N SER A 96 7.45 9.33 2.32
CA SER A 96 6.33 8.41 2.21
C SER A 96 6.71 7.19 1.33
N LEU A 97 7.36 7.38 0.18
CA LEU A 97 7.77 6.30 -0.73
C LEU A 97 9.07 5.55 -0.39
N THR A 98 10.04 6.17 0.28
CA THR A 98 11.45 5.71 0.18
C THR A 98 12.02 4.99 1.40
N HIS A 99 11.18 4.62 2.37
CA HIS A 99 11.58 3.89 3.58
C HIS A 99 12.55 4.66 4.49
N ARG A 100 12.65 4.18 5.73
CA ARG A 100 13.59 4.60 6.77
C ARG A 100 15.06 4.68 6.31
N PHE A 101 15.46 3.86 5.33
CA PHE A 101 16.82 3.82 4.79
C PHE A 101 17.24 5.08 4.03
N CYS A 102 16.28 5.85 3.51
CA CYS A 102 16.55 7.15 2.89
C CYS A 102 16.53 8.31 3.89
N ASN A 103 16.05 8.08 5.11
CA ASN A 103 15.82 9.10 6.13
C ASN A 103 17.04 9.40 6.99
N GLY A 104 18.27 9.22 6.52
CA GLY A 104 19.47 9.59 7.29
C GLY A 104 19.67 8.92 8.66
N GLU A 105 18.72 8.10 9.15
CA GLU A 105 18.76 7.44 10.46
C GLU A 105 19.95 6.49 10.58
N ASN A 106 20.42 5.92 9.47
CA ASN A 106 21.67 5.17 9.42
C ASN A 106 22.87 6.11 9.19
N VAL A 107 23.31 6.75 10.28
CA VAL A 107 24.40 7.75 10.35
C VAL A 107 25.67 7.31 9.62
N SER A 108 26.00 6.03 9.66
CA SER A 108 27.19 5.45 9.02
C SER A 108 27.14 5.48 7.48
N THR A 109 25.95 5.55 6.88
CA THR A 109 25.77 5.72 5.42
C THR A 109 25.45 7.16 5.01
N GLY A 110 24.91 7.96 5.92
CA GLY A 110 24.50 9.35 5.65
C GLY A 110 25.64 10.27 5.23
N ALA A 111 26.81 10.17 5.87
CA ALA A 111 27.95 11.06 5.56
C ALA A 111 28.49 10.90 4.12
N ARG A 112 28.37 9.71 3.52
CA ARG A 112 28.78 9.47 2.11
C ARG A 112 27.70 9.85 1.09
N ARG A 113 26.46 10.06 1.56
CA ARG A 113 25.27 10.26 0.73
C ARG A 113 24.74 11.69 0.80
N GLN A 114 25.20 12.51 1.75
CA GLN A 114 24.95 13.96 1.77
C GLN A 114 25.31 14.58 0.41
N GLY A 115 24.36 15.33 -0.16
CA GLY A 115 24.47 15.95 -1.48
C GLY A 115 23.96 15.10 -2.64
N GLN A 116 23.54 13.85 -2.41
CA GLN A 116 22.83 13.08 -3.42
C GLN A 116 21.37 13.56 -3.54
N PRO A 117 20.82 13.74 -4.77
CA PRO A 117 19.45 14.21 -4.97
C PRO A 117 18.35 13.36 -4.33
N TRP A 118 18.67 12.10 -4.00
CA TRP A 118 17.75 11.12 -3.42
C TRP A 118 17.92 10.96 -1.90
N PHE A 119 18.94 11.57 -1.29
CA PHE A 119 19.17 11.52 0.16
C PHE A 119 18.55 12.75 0.81
N HIS A 120 17.71 12.54 1.83
CA HIS A 120 17.02 13.62 2.54
C HIS A 120 17.42 13.62 4.01
N CYS A 121 17.69 14.81 4.56
CA CYS A 121 17.88 14.93 6.00
C CYS A 121 16.53 14.78 6.70
N LEU A 122 16.48 14.13 7.87
CA LEU A 122 15.26 13.96 8.67
C LEU A 122 14.52 15.28 8.88
N ASP A 123 15.29 16.35 9.13
CA ASP A 123 14.76 17.69 9.40
C ASP A 123 14.05 18.32 8.18
N GLU A 124 14.26 17.79 6.98
CA GLU A 124 13.61 18.26 5.75
C GLU A 124 12.31 17.51 5.44
N VAL A 125 12.05 16.40 6.14
CA VAL A 125 10.87 15.58 5.94
C VAL A 125 9.69 16.20 6.68
N PHE A 126 8.58 16.35 5.97
CA PHE A 126 7.30 16.62 6.58
C PHE A 126 6.56 15.32 6.96
N SER A 127 6.56 14.98 8.25
CA SER A 127 5.81 13.84 8.82
C SER A 127 4.96 14.31 10.01
N PRO A 128 3.78 14.90 9.77
CA PRO A 128 2.94 15.46 10.83
C PRO A 128 2.40 14.37 11.77
N LEU A 129 2.61 14.56 13.08
CA LEU A 129 2.08 13.67 14.14
C LEU A 129 0.68 14.06 14.62
N LYS A 130 0.21 15.25 14.24
CA LYS A 130 -1.09 15.80 14.63
C LYS A 130 -1.72 16.54 13.45
N PHE A 131 -3.03 16.73 13.49
CA PHE A 131 -3.72 17.59 12.54
C PHE A 131 -3.34 19.07 12.73
N PRO A 132 -3.56 19.92 11.69
CA PRO A 132 -3.37 21.36 11.82
C PRO A 132 -4.24 21.96 12.93
N LYS A 133 -3.68 22.85 13.76
CA LYS A 133 -4.43 23.52 14.84
C LYS A 133 -5.61 24.35 14.33
N ASN A 134 -5.51 24.85 13.09
CA ASN A 134 -6.54 25.62 12.39
C ASN A 134 -7.42 24.77 11.47
N CYS A 135 -7.36 23.44 11.58
CA CYS A 135 -8.15 22.55 10.74
C CYS A 135 -9.65 22.72 11.02
N ARG A 136 -10.41 23.05 9.97
CA ARG A 136 -11.86 23.27 10.08
C ARG A 136 -12.60 21.94 10.19
N PRO A 137 -13.74 21.87 10.92
CA PRO A 137 -14.54 20.64 11.00
C PRO A 137 -14.95 20.08 9.63
N SER A 138 -15.17 20.94 8.64
CA SER A 138 -15.48 20.52 7.27
C SER A 138 -14.34 19.74 6.60
N ILE A 139 -13.08 20.08 6.86
CA ILE A 139 -11.91 19.35 6.36
C ILE A 139 -11.83 17.98 7.03
N VAL A 140 -12.08 17.94 8.33
CA VAL A 140 -12.08 16.68 9.09
C VAL A 140 -13.20 15.75 8.61
N ARG A 141 -14.41 16.28 8.37
CA ARG A 141 -15.51 15.52 7.76
C ARG A 141 -15.15 15.00 6.37
N HIS A 142 -14.50 15.83 5.55
CA HIS A 142 -14.01 15.39 4.25
C HIS A 142 -13.04 14.21 4.39
N ILE A 143 -12.13 14.23 5.37
CA ILE A 143 -11.22 13.12 5.65
C ILE A 143 -11.95 11.87 6.11
N LEU A 144 -13.00 11.98 6.94
CA LEU A 144 -13.83 10.83 7.33
C LEU A 144 -14.55 10.23 6.11
N MET A 145 -15.04 11.07 5.19
CA MET A 145 -15.61 10.61 3.93
C MET A 145 -14.59 9.87 3.06
N ILE A 146 -13.37 10.42 2.93
CA ILE A 146 -12.27 9.74 2.21
C ILE A 146 -11.94 8.42 2.91
N SER A 147 -11.86 8.39 4.24
CA SER A 147 -11.57 7.17 5.00
C SER A 147 -12.59 6.08 4.72
N ARG A 148 -13.88 6.40 4.72
CA ARG A 148 -14.93 5.45 4.37
C ARG A 148 -14.80 4.97 2.93
N HIS A 149 -14.50 5.89 2.00
CA HIS A 149 -14.31 5.56 0.59
C HIS A 149 -13.12 4.61 0.38
N VAL A 150 -11.98 4.92 1.00
CA VAL A 150 -10.78 4.06 0.96
C VAL A 150 -11.08 2.70 1.59
N SER A 151 -11.74 2.64 2.75
CA SER A 151 -12.13 1.35 3.35
C SER A 151 -13.02 0.53 2.40
N PHE A 152 -13.98 1.17 1.72
CA PHE A 152 -14.81 0.52 0.71
C PHE A 152 -13.98 -0.04 -0.45
N MET A 153 -13.16 0.80 -1.09
CA MET A 153 -12.32 0.39 -2.22
C MET A 153 -11.34 -0.71 -1.84
N THR A 154 -10.74 -0.64 -0.65
CA THR A 154 -9.84 -1.68 -0.13
C THR A 154 -10.57 -3.02 -0.03
N GLN A 155 -11.74 -3.05 0.60
CA GLN A 155 -12.48 -4.29 0.80
C GLN A 155 -13.07 -4.85 -0.50
N ASP A 156 -13.56 -3.98 -1.38
CA ASP A 156 -14.05 -4.35 -2.73
C ASP A 156 -12.91 -4.98 -3.54
N HIS A 157 -11.78 -4.28 -3.67
CA HIS A 157 -10.63 -4.74 -4.45
C HIS A 157 -10.01 -6.03 -3.89
N LEU A 158 -9.79 -6.10 -2.58
CA LEU A 158 -9.28 -7.34 -1.96
C LEU A 158 -10.27 -8.49 -2.10
N GLY A 159 -11.58 -8.23 -2.01
CA GLY A 159 -12.61 -9.22 -2.25
C GLY A 159 -12.58 -9.75 -3.68
N GLU A 160 -12.46 -8.86 -4.67
CA GLU A 160 -12.30 -9.21 -6.07
C GLU A 160 -11.02 -10.00 -6.33
N LEU A 161 -9.87 -9.49 -5.87
CA LEU A 161 -8.58 -10.15 -6.04
C LEU A 161 -8.58 -11.51 -5.35
N LEU A 162 -9.08 -11.64 -4.12
CA LEU A 162 -9.13 -12.91 -3.40
C LEU A 162 -10.07 -13.90 -4.10
N SER A 163 -11.19 -13.43 -4.63
CA SER A 163 -12.10 -14.24 -5.46
C SER A 163 -11.40 -14.75 -6.72
N GLN A 164 -10.62 -13.90 -7.38
CA GLN A 164 -9.82 -14.30 -8.55
C GLN A 164 -8.68 -15.25 -8.16
N PHE A 165 -8.01 -15.00 -7.03
CA PHE A 165 -6.94 -15.82 -6.50
C PHE A 165 -7.43 -17.22 -6.13
N ARG A 166 -8.61 -17.33 -5.51
CA ARG A 166 -9.29 -18.60 -5.21
C ARG A 166 -9.70 -19.40 -6.46
N LYS A 167 -9.86 -18.74 -7.62
CA LYS A 167 -10.13 -19.42 -8.89
C LYS A 167 -8.89 -20.04 -9.51
N LEU A 168 -7.70 -19.67 -9.03
CA LEU A 168 -6.46 -20.31 -9.46
C LEU A 168 -6.51 -21.80 -9.10
N ARG A 169 -5.99 -22.61 -10.01
CA ARG A 169 -5.84 -24.06 -9.82
C ARG A 169 -4.37 -24.36 -9.62
N PRO A 170 -3.82 -24.23 -8.40
CA PRO A 170 -2.40 -24.45 -8.21
C PRO A 170 -2.05 -25.94 -8.31
N PRO A 171 -0.76 -26.27 -8.50
CA PRO A 171 -0.29 -27.64 -8.66
C PRO A 171 -0.43 -28.51 -7.40
N LYS A 172 -0.65 -27.90 -6.23
CA LYS A 172 -0.82 -28.56 -4.93
C LYS A 172 -2.13 -28.16 -4.27
N THR A 173 -2.55 -28.92 -3.25
CA THR A 173 -3.72 -28.62 -2.43
C THR A 173 -3.60 -27.22 -1.83
N VAL A 174 -4.54 -26.35 -2.16
CA VAL A 174 -4.64 -24.99 -1.60
C VAL A 174 -4.99 -25.09 -0.13
N HIS A 175 -4.22 -24.42 0.71
CA HIS A 175 -4.63 -24.04 2.05
C HIS A 175 -5.08 -22.58 2.02
N ASP A 176 -6.36 -22.34 1.79
CA ASP A 176 -6.91 -20.99 1.90
C ASP A 176 -6.93 -20.59 3.38
N ILE A 177 -6.11 -19.59 3.73
CA ILE A 177 -6.01 -19.07 5.10
C ILE A 177 -7.17 -18.15 5.48
N GLY A 178 -8.14 -17.95 4.57
CA GLY A 178 -9.38 -17.23 4.84
C GLY A 178 -9.37 -15.79 4.32
N PRO A 179 -10.04 -14.85 5.02
CA PRO A 179 -10.09 -13.42 4.65
C PRO A 179 -8.70 -12.77 4.52
N PRO A 180 -8.60 -11.58 3.91
CA PRO A 180 -7.36 -10.82 3.86
C PRO A 180 -6.74 -10.63 5.25
N THR A 181 -5.42 -10.80 5.35
CA THR A 181 -4.69 -10.52 6.59
C THR A 181 -4.56 -9.01 6.81
N TRP A 182 -4.20 -8.60 8.03
CA TRP A 182 -4.01 -7.18 8.33
C TRP A 182 -2.97 -6.53 7.41
N MET A 183 -1.84 -7.20 7.14
CA MET A 183 -0.81 -6.66 6.24
C MET A 183 -1.30 -6.46 4.80
N GLU A 184 -2.08 -7.42 4.27
CA GLU A 184 -2.67 -7.34 2.92
C GLU A 184 -3.63 -6.15 2.84
N GLU A 185 -4.44 -5.96 3.88
CA GLU A 185 -5.36 -4.82 3.98
C GLU A 185 -4.64 -3.48 4.08
N GLN A 186 -3.59 -3.38 4.91
CA GLN A 186 -2.85 -2.14 5.08
C GLN A 186 -2.08 -1.77 3.81
N ALA A 187 -1.50 -2.74 3.09
CA ALA A 187 -0.79 -2.48 1.83
C ALA A 187 -1.72 -1.82 0.80
N VAL A 188 -2.94 -2.35 0.63
CA VAL A 188 -3.96 -1.79 -0.28
C VAL A 188 -4.51 -0.47 0.24
N THR A 189 -4.84 -0.39 1.53
CA THR A 189 -5.34 0.84 2.17
C THR A 189 -4.37 2.00 2.00
N ARG A 190 -3.08 1.77 2.27
CA ARG A 190 -2.02 2.77 2.10
C ARG A 190 -1.91 3.25 0.66
N ALA A 191 -2.01 2.33 -0.31
CA ALA A 191 -1.96 2.67 -1.72
C ALA A 191 -3.20 3.48 -2.19
N PHE A 192 -4.40 3.15 -1.73
CA PHE A 192 -5.59 3.99 -1.98
C PHE A 192 -5.50 5.36 -1.32
N TRP A 193 -4.98 5.47 -0.09
CA TRP A 193 -4.72 6.77 0.54
C TRP A 193 -3.73 7.62 -0.24
N ARG A 194 -2.77 7.02 -0.94
CA ARG A 194 -1.85 7.74 -1.84
C ARG A 194 -2.53 8.27 -3.08
N LEU A 195 -3.40 7.47 -3.69
CA LEU A 195 -4.23 7.93 -4.80
C LEU A 195 -5.12 9.10 -4.37
N GLU A 196 -5.75 9.00 -3.21
CA GLU A 196 -6.55 10.09 -2.62
C GLU A 196 -5.70 11.31 -2.25
N PHE A 197 -4.48 11.11 -1.75
CA PHE A 197 -3.55 12.19 -1.48
C PHE A 197 -3.20 12.95 -2.76
N ALA A 198 -2.81 12.26 -3.82
CA ALA A 198 -2.50 12.90 -5.11
C ALA A 198 -3.71 13.68 -5.65
N ARG A 199 -4.91 13.09 -5.57
CA ARG A 199 -6.17 13.75 -5.95
C ARG A 199 -6.43 15.01 -5.12
N CYS A 200 -6.30 14.92 -3.79
CA CYS A 200 -6.54 16.02 -2.86
C CYS A 200 -5.54 17.17 -3.04
N ILE A 201 -4.25 16.86 -3.30
CA ILE A 201 -3.25 17.88 -3.62
C ILE A 201 -3.59 18.59 -4.92
N GLY A 202 -3.98 17.83 -5.96
CA GLY A 202 -4.45 18.42 -7.22
C GLY A 202 -5.66 19.33 -7.04
N GLU A 203 -6.62 18.92 -6.22
CA GLU A 203 -7.79 19.72 -5.87
C GLU A 203 -7.43 20.99 -5.09
N ALA A 204 -6.60 20.87 -4.06
CA ALA A 204 -6.11 22.00 -3.27
C ALA A 204 -5.34 23.01 -4.16
N ALA A 205 -4.51 22.53 -5.08
CA ALA A 205 -3.78 23.36 -6.04
C ALA A 205 -4.74 24.12 -6.98
N ARG A 206 -5.73 23.43 -7.56
CA ARG A 206 -6.74 24.04 -8.45
C ARG A 206 -7.63 25.06 -7.74
N ASN A 207 -7.95 24.80 -6.48
CA ASN A 207 -8.75 25.71 -5.65
C ASN A 207 -7.93 26.89 -5.08
N GLY A 208 -6.65 27.00 -5.43
CA GLY A 208 -5.77 28.08 -4.97
C GLY A 208 -5.43 28.01 -3.48
N LEU A 209 -5.62 26.84 -2.84
CA LEU A 209 -5.20 26.61 -1.45
C LEU A 209 -3.69 26.39 -1.34
N LEU A 210 -3.02 26.08 -2.46
CA LEU A 210 -1.56 26.01 -2.55
C LEU A 210 -1.05 27.22 -3.33
N THR A 211 0.05 27.81 -2.87
CA THR A 211 0.68 29.02 -3.45
C THR A 211 1.47 28.74 -4.74
N TRP A 212 1.25 27.60 -5.36
CA TRP A 212 1.99 27.11 -6.52
C TRP A 212 1.64 27.93 -7.77
N ASP A 213 2.56 27.98 -8.73
CA ASP A 213 2.32 28.72 -9.97
C ASP A 213 1.34 27.98 -10.91
N SER A 214 0.86 28.66 -11.95
CA SER A 214 -0.10 28.08 -12.89
C SER A 214 0.47 26.91 -13.70
N HIS A 215 1.78 26.90 -13.95
CA HIS A 215 2.42 25.81 -14.67
C HIS A 215 2.40 24.54 -13.79
N GLU A 216 2.80 24.66 -12.53
CA GLU A 216 2.79 23.58 -11.54
C GLU A 216 1.39 23.03 -11.27
N ARG A 217 0.37 23.91 -11.21
CA ARG A 217 -1.04 23.49 -11.06
C ARG A 217 -1.53 22.68 -12.25
N ASN A 218 -1.14 23.06 -13.46
CA ASN A 218 -1.51 22.34 -14.68
C ASN A 218 -0.69 21.05 -14.87
N ASP A 219 0.51 21.01 -14.28
CA ASP A 219 1.41 19.87 -14.37
C ASP A 219 1.00 18.69 -13.47
N LEU A 220 0.13 18.93 -12.48
CA LEU A 220 -0.49 17.90 -11.63
C LEU A 220 -1.58 17.14 -12.41
N ASP A 221 -1.15 16.30 -13.33
CA ASP A 221 -2.01 15.28 -13.92
C ASP A 221 -2.09 14.09 -12.98
N PHE A 222 -3.26 13.89 -12.36
CA PHE A 222 -3.57 12.76 -11.50
C PHE A 222 -3.47 11.42 -12.25
N THR A 223 -3.69 11.41 -13.58
CA THR A 223 -3.54 10.19 -14.37
C THR A 223 -2.08 9.75 -14.49
N ASP A 224 -1.13 10.67 -14.25
CA ASP A 224 0.30 10.38 -14.24
C ASP A 224 0.86 10.34 -12.82
N MET A 225 0.49 9.30 -12.07
CA MET A 225 1.07 8.96 -10.76
C MET A 225 2.59 8.88 -10.81
N HIS A 226 3.18 8.57 -11.98
CA HIS A 226 4.61 8.53 -12.13
C HIS A 226 5.26 9.90 -12.01
N LYS A 227 4.60 10.93 -12.53
CA LYS A 227 5.03 12.31 -12.39
C LYS A 227 4.84 12.79 -10.97
N PHE A 228 3.70 12.51 -10.35
CA PHE A 228 3.40 12.95 -8.99
C PHE A 228 4.42 12.42 -7.96
N TYR A 229 4.68 11.12 -7.98
CA TYR A 229 5.60 10.43 -7.06
C TYR A 229 7.06 10.40 -7.54
N ASN A 230 7.40 11.18 -8.57
CA ASN A 230 8.73 11.22 -9.19
C ASN A 230 9.33 9.82 -9.46
N SER A 231 8.49 8.90 -9.91
CA SER A 231 8.88 7.51 -10.17
C SER A 231 9.91 7.37 -11.31
N ARG A 232 10.29 8.47 -11.98
CA ARG A 232 11.40 8.47 -12.94
C ARG A 232 12.70 8.05 -12.24
N TRP A 233 12.94 8.50 -11.01
CA TRP A 233 14.08 8.05 -10.21
C TRP A 233 13.93 6.59 -9.83
N LEU A 234 12.73 6.19 -9.37
CA LEU A 234 12.44 4.79 -9.07
C LEU A 234 12.69 3.88 -10.29
N ARG A 235 12.17 4.24 -11.46
CA ARG A 235 12.44 3.53 -12.73
C ARG A 235 13.92 3.50 -13.07
N ARG A 236 14.64 4.60 -12.83
CA ARG A 236 16.09 4.67 -13.06
C ARG A 236 16.85 3.77 -12.09
N ASP A 237 16.43 3.70 -10.84
CA ASP A 237 17.06 2.89 -9.81
C ASP A 237 16.75 1.41 -10.00
N ILE A 238 15.52 1.06 -10.39
CA ILE A 238 15.15 -0.28 -10.88
C ILE A 238 16.00 -0.64 -12.12
N ALA A 239 16.12 0.26 -13.09
CA ALA A 239 16.95 0.04 -14.29
C ALA A 239 18.44 -0.12 -13.95
N HIS A 240 18.96 0.66 -12.99
CA HIS A 240 20.34 0.57 -12.54
C HIS A 240 20.62 -0.69 -11.74
N ALA A 241 19.73 -1.07 -10.82
CA ALA A 241 19.87 -2.27 -10.03
C ALA A 241 19.77 -3.53 -10.89
N SER A 242 18.81 -3.59 -11.82
CA SER A 242 18.74 -4.67 -12.81
C SER A 242 19.97 -4.71 -13.76
N SER A 243 20.78 -3.64 -13.82
CA SER A 243 22.03 -3.59 -14.58
C SER A 243 23.28 -3.97 -13.76
N ARG A 244 23.21 -3.88 -12.43
CA ARG A 244 24.31 -4.14 -11.50
C ARG A 244 23.87 -5.16 -10.48
N ARG A 245 24.33 -6.42 -10.62
CA ARG A 245 24.08 -7.62 -9.76
C ARG A 245 24.33 -7.47 -8.23
N ARG A 246 24.50 -6.25 -7.73
CA ARG A 246 24.83 -5.91 -6.33
C ARG A 246 24.15 -4.64 -5.83
N TYR A 247 23.29 -4.00 -6.62
CA TYR A 247 22.45 -2.94 -6.06
C TYR A 247 21.21 -3.60 -5.48
N PRO A 248 21.01 -3.59 -4.14
CA PRO A 248 19.73 -3.98 -3.61
C PRO A 248 18.72 -2.99 -4.19
N ILE A 249 17.86 -3.44 -5.10
CA ILE A 249 16.60 -2.74 -5.30
C ILE A 249 15.99 -2.64 -3.91
N MET A 250 15.61 -1.43 -3.51
CA MET A 250 14.70 -1.25 -2.38
C MET A 250 13.37 -1.81 -2.86
N LEU A 251 13.24 -3.13 -2.79
CA LEU A 251 12.18 -3.89 -3.45
C LEU A 251 10.79 -3.39 -3.00
N GLY A 252 10.72 -2.82 -1.79
CA GLY A 252 9.59 -2.10 -1.23
C GLY A 252 9.02 -1.05 -2.17
N GLN A 253 9.89 -0.25 -2.79
CA GLN A 253 9.48 0.79 -3.73
C GLN A 253 8.91 0.20 -5.02
N TYR A 254 9.44 -0.94 -5.48
CA TYR A 254 8.95 -1.61 -6.67
C TYR A 254 7.57 -2.23 -6.44
N THR A 255 7.42 -2.98 -5.34
CA THR A 255 6.15 -3.56 -4.91
C THR A 255 5.11 -2.48 -4.71
N GLU A 256 5.44 -1.42 -3.99
CA GLU A 256 4.57 -0.28 -3.80
C GLU A 256 4.11 0.29 -5.14
N HIS A 257 5.07 0.55 -6.04
CA HIS A 257 4.78 1.12 -7.33
C HIS A 257 3.83 0.25 -8.14
N ASN A 258 4.02 -1.06 -8.12
CA ASN A 258 3.12 -2.01 -8.78
C ASN A 258 1.72 -1.99 -8.16
N ILE A 259 1.60 -1.96 -6.83
CA ILE A 259 0.29 -1.86 -6.16
C ILE A 259 -0.39 -0.55 -6.57
N LEU A 260 0.32 0.59 -6.53
CA LEU A 260 -0.25 1.88 -6.93
C LEU A 260 -0.71 1.88 -8.39
N GLN A 261 0.06 1.29 -9.31
CA GLN A 261 -0.33 1.17 -10.71
C GLN A 261 -1.56 0.27 -10.90
N GLU A 262 -1.61 -0.87 -10.22
CA GLU A 262 -2.74 -1.79 -10.26
C GLU A 262 -4.01 -1.11 -9.72
N LEU A 263 -3.93 -0.49 -8.55
CA LEU A 263 -5.06 0.17 -7.92
C LEU A 263 -5.50 1.44 -8.67
N ALA A 264 -4.59 2.14 -9.34
CA ALA A 264 -4.95 3.30 -10.16
C ALA A 264 -5.88 2.91 -11.32
N GLN A 265 -5.75 1.69 -11.87
CA GLN A 265 -6.66 1.17 -12.90
C GLN A 265 -8.03 0.79 -12.34
N HIS A 266 -8.10 0.43 -11.06
CA HIS A 266 -9.34 0.07 -10.37
C HIS A 266 -9.96 1.25 -9.60
N TYR A 267 -9.29 2.40 -9.54
CA TYR A 267 -9.75 3.55 -8.77
C TYR A 267 -11.07 4.09 -9.33
N LYS A 268 -12.12 4.02 -8.52
CA LYS A 268 -13.45 4.56 -8.83
C LYS A 268 -13.61 5.85 -8.03
N SER A 269 -13.99 6.95 -8.69
CA SER A 269 -14.28 8.21 -7.98
C SER A 269 -15.67 8.22 -7.32
N ASP A 270 -16.48 7.21 -7.61
CA ASP A 270 -17.85 7.15 -7.13
C ASP A 270 -17.88 6.91 -5.62
N PRO A 271 -18.74 7.63 -4.87
CA PRO A 271 -18.84 7.45 -3.43
C PRO A 271 -19.32 6.03 -3.10
N PRO A 272 -18.92 5.46 -1.95
CA PRO A 272 -19.44 4.19 -1.50
C PRO A 272 -20.96 4.27 -1.32
N PRO A 273 -21.71 3.16 -1.48
CA PRO A 273 -23.13 3.12 -1.16
C PRO A 273 -23.41 3.69 0.23
N THR A 274 -24.49 4.44 0.37
CA THR A 274 -24.83 5.13 1.63
C THR A 274 -25.04 4.16 2.79
N ASP A 275 -25.53 2.96 2.49
CA ASP A 275 -25.77 1.84 3.39
C ASP A 275 -24.58 0.88 3.49
N TRP A 276 -23.47 1.14 2.79
CA TRP A 276 -22.30 0.27 2.86
C TRP A 276 -21.80 0.18 4.30
N THR A 277 -21.54 -1.03 4.76
CA THR A 277 -20.84 -1.28 6.01
C THR A 277 -19.77 -2.31 5.73
N ARG A 278 -18.65 -2.20 6.43
CA ARG A 278 -17.61 -3.19 6.37
C ARG A 278 -18.17 -4.57 6.76
N SER A 279 -17.95 -5.56 5.90
CA SER A 279 -18.55 -6.90 6.05
C SER A 279 -17.90 -7.74 7.16
N GLN A 280 -16.64 -7.43 7.51
CA GLN A 280 -15.89 -8.09 8.57
C GLN A 280 -15.09 -7.04 9.34
N PRO A 281 -14.84 -7.22 10.65
CA PRO A 281 -13.95 -6.33 11.40
C PRO A 281 -12.56 -6.22 10.74
N ALA A 282 -11.84 -5.14 11.04
CA ALA A 282 -10.42 -5.04 10.71
C ALA A 282 -9.65 -6.23 11.29
N ALA A 283 -8.84 -6.89 10.46
CA ALA A 283 -7.92 -7.90 10.94
C ALA A 283 -6.99 -7.26 12.00
N LEU A 284 -6.61 -8.02 13.03
CA LEU A 284 -5.68 -7.52 14.03
C LEU A 284 -4.23 -7.74 13.55
N PRO A 285 -3.33 -6.77 13.78
CA PRO A 285 -1.90 -6.97 13.50
C PRO A 285 -1.31 -8.05 14.42
N ARG A 286 -0.40 -8.85 13.88
CA ARG A 286 0.45 -9.77 14.66
C ARG A 286 1.73 -9.05 15.11
N PRO A 287 2.44 -9.59 16.12
CA PRO A 287 3.77 -9.09 16.48
C PRO A 287 4.71 -9.08 15.27
N GLY A 288 5.31 -7.93 14.96
CA GLY A 288 6.23 -7.74 13.83
C GLY A 288 5.57 -7.39 12.49
N ASP A 289 4.23 -7.44 12.35
CA ASP A 289 3.57 -7.10 11.09
C ASP A 289 3.85 -5.63 10.68
N TYR A 290 3.98 -4.72 11.64
CA TYR A 290 4.37 -3.32 11.39
C TYR A 290 5.78 -3.20 10.80
N ASP A 291 6.74 -3.91 11.39
CA ASP A 291 8.14 -3.89 10.94
C ASP A 291 8.25 -4.44 9.51
N VAL A 292 7.54 -5.54 9.22
CA VAL A 292 7.48 -6.12 7.86
C VAL A 292 6.88 -5.13 6.85
N LEU A 293 5.82 -4.42 7.23
CA LEU A 293 5.16 -3.48 6.33
C LEU A 293 5.98 -2.19 6.11
N GLU A 294 6.79 -1.82 7.10
CA GLU A 294 7.76 -0.72 7.03
C GLU A 294 8.98 -1.08 6.17
N ASP A 295 9.52 -2.29 6.34
CA ASP A 295 10.75 -2.74 5.66
C ASP A 295 10.51 -3.25 4.24
N HIS A 296 9.40 -3.96 4.03
CA HIS A 296 9.16 -4.72 2.81
C HIS A 296 7.89 -4.34 2.07
N TRP A 297 7.06 -3.43 2.60
CA TRP A 297 5.77 -2.99 1.99
C TRP A 297 4.70 -4.07 1.78
N SER A 298 5.12 -5.33 1.67
CA SER A 298 4.39 -6.53 1.34
C SER A 298 5.19 -7.72 1.86
N PRO A 299 4.56 -8.67 2.56
CA PRO A 299 5.24 -9.90 2.94
C PRO A 299 5.49 -10.82 1.71
N GLY A 300 4.75 -10.63 0.62
CA GLY A 300 4.94 -11.34 -0.63
C GLY A 300 6.15 -10.85 -1.42
N GLU A 301 6.58 -9.61 -1.20
CA GLU A 301 7.74 -9.02 -1.85
C GLU A 301 9.03 -9.80 -1.62
N GLU A 302 9.37 -10.06 -0.35
CA GLU A 302 10.63 -10.72 -0.01
C GLU A 302 10.71 -12.09 -0.66
N ARG A 303 9.55 -12.72 -0.84
CA ARG A 303 9.40 -14.02 -1.49
C ARG A 303 9.43 -13.90 -3.00
N ILE A 304 8.74 -12.95 -3.61
CA ILE A 304 8.83 -12.65 -5.04
C ILE A 304 10.28 -12.37 -5.45
N ARG A 305 11.06 -11.69 -4.60
CA ARG A 305 12.51 -11.51 -4.76
C ARG A 305 13.26 -12.82 -4.92
N GLU A 306 12.98 -13.79 -4.06
CA GLU A 306 13.62 -15.11 -4.07
C GLU A 306 13.20 -15.91 -5.30
N LEU A 307 12.01 -15.63 -5.82
CA LEU A 307 11.37 -16.32 -6.94
C LEU A 307 11.76 -15.76 -8.33
N ILE A 308 12.20 -14.50 -8.42
CA ILE A 308 12.51 -13.83 -9.68
C ILE A 308 14.03 -13.65 -9.80
N ASP A 309 14.64 -14.30 -10.79
CA ASP A 309 16.03 -14.01 -11.18
C ASP A 309 16.14 -12.57 -11.74
N ASP A 310 17.23 -11.84 -11.48
CA ASP A 310 17.50 -10.45 -11.91
C ASP A 310 17.16 -10.17 -13.40
N LYS A 311 17.16 -11.20 -14.24
CA LYS A 311 16.84 -11.11 -15.68
C LYS A 311 15.35 -11.22 -16.01
N ALA A 312 14.55 -11.83 -15.15
CA ALA A 312 13.13 -12.10 -15.34
C ALA A 312 12.21 -10.94 -14.94
N GLU A 313 12.67 -10.03 -14.06
CA GLU A 313 11.93 -8.84 -13.63
C GLU A 313 11.44 -7.97 -14.80
N ARG A 314 12.15 -7.97 -15.94
CA ARG A 314 11.80 -7.15 -17.10
C ARG A 314 10.58 -7.63 -17.90
N LYS A 315 10.04 -8.82 -17.62
CA LYS A 315 8.97 -9.46 -18.42
C LYS A 315 7.71 -9.84 -17.66
N LEU A 316 7.75 -9.84 -16.33
CA LEU A 316 6.56 -10.12 -15.54
C LEU A 316 5.70 -8.84 -15.48
N GLU A 317 4.53 -8.88 -16.10
CA GLU A 317 3.46 -7.90 -15.85
C GLU A 317 2.88 -8.22 -14.47
N HIS A 318 3.53 -7.72 -13.41
CA HIS A 318 3.25 -8.07 -12.01
C HIS A 318 1.86 -7.65 -11.50
N GLY A 319 1.03 -7.00 -12.33
CA GLY A 319 -0.27 -6.44 -11.92
C GLY A 319 -1.49 -7.36 -12.11
N ARG A 320 -1.33 -8.61 -12.57
CA ARG A 320 -2.51 -9.41 -12.98
C ARG A 320 -3.37 -9.99 -11.86
N LEU A 321 -2.93 -10.07 -10.61
CA LEU A 321 -3.75 -10.50 -9.46
C LEU A 321 -3.20 -10.01 -8.10
N GLY A 322 -2.51 -8.87 -8.06
CA GLY A 322 -2.02 -8.33 -6.80
C GLY A 322 -1.05 -9.25 -6.07
N LEU A 323 -0.11 -9.92 -6.76
CA LEU A 323 0.86 -10.80 -6.10
C LEU A 323 1.71 -10.04 -5.06
N SER A 324 1.96 -8.76 -5.32
CA SER A 324 2.59 -7.81 -4.40
C SER A 324 1.72 -7.47 -3.19
N ILE A 325 0.43 -7.77 -3.18
CA ILE A 325 -0.47 -7.50 -2.06
C ILE A 325 -0.43 -8.65 -1.05
N TRP A 326 -0.34 -9.89 -1.53
CA TRP A 326 -0.54 -11.08 -0.69
C TRP A 326 0.60 -11.34 0.30
N SER A 327 0.23 -11.82 1.48
CA SER A 327 1.17 -12.23 2.51
C SER A 327 1.93 -13.50 2.11
N ALA A 328 3.13 -13.69 2.66
CA ALA A 328 3.93 -14.89 2.45
C ALA A 328 3.12 -16.15 2.81
N GLU A 329 2.41 -16.14 3.94
CA GLU A 329 1.55 -17.25 4.37
C GLU A 329 0.46 -17.60 3.34
N ARG A 330 -0.15 -16.59 2.70
CA ARG A 330 -1.13 -16.84 1.63
C ARG A 330 -0.46 -17.39 0.39
N LEU A 331 0.67 -16.83 -0.02
CA LEU A 331 1.43 -17.34 -1.15
C LEU A 331 1.89 -18.80 -0.91
N ASP A 332 2.35 -19.11 0.31
CA ASP A 332 2.70 -20.45 0.77
C ASP A 332 1.48 -21.39 0.67
N GLY A 333 0.33 -20.96 1.22
CA GLY A 333 -0.92 -21.70 1.19
C GLY A 333 -1.43 -22.00 -0.23
N PHE A 334 -1.10 -21.14 -1.20
CA PHE A 334 -1.41 -21.36 -2.61
C PHE A 334 -0.29 -22.06 -3.39
N GLY A 335 0.74 -22.54 -2.71
CA GLY A 335 1.80 -23.35 -3.29
C GLY A 335 2.81 -22.56 -4.12
N PHE A 336 2.89 -21.24 -3.95
CA PHE A 336 3.92 -20.42 -4.58
C PHE A 336 5.32 -20.69 -3.99
N ILE A 337 5.39 -21.20 -2.75
CA ILE A 337 6.63 -21.22 -1.95
C ILE A 337 6.82 -22.55 -1.17
N GLY A 338 5.79 -23.39 -1.01
CA GLY A 338 5.83 -24.64 -0.23
C GLY A 338 6.51 -25.82 -0.93
N ILE A 339 7.80 -25.70 -1.24
CA ILE A 339 8.57 -26.78 -1.84
C ILE A 339 9.94 -26.80 -1.19
N ASP A 340 10.35 -27.96 -0.68
CA ASP A 340 11.66 -28.13 -0.09
C ASP A 340 12.74 -28.08 -1.18
N CYS A 341 13.16 -26.84 -1.42
CA CYS A 341 14.29 -26.21 -2.10
C CYS A 341 15.55 -26.93 -2.61
N GLY A 342 15.75 -28.23 -2.43
CA GLY A 342 17.11 -28.82 -2.45
C GLY A 342 17.74 -29.00 -3.84
N SER A 343 16.94 -29.17 -4.88
CA SER A 343 17.43 -29.66 -6.18
C SER A 343 17.19 -28.67 -7.34
N LYS A 344 17.73 -28.97 -8.54
CA LYS A 344 17.57 -28.21 -9.82
C LYS A 344 16.11 -28.05 -10.30
N GLU A 345 15.15 -28.36 -9.45
CA GLU A 345 13.82 -28.88 -9.70
C GLU A 345 12.81 -28.04 -8.91
N ASP A 346 13.16 -27.61 -7.70
CA ASP A 346 12.71 -26.41 -6.95
C ASP A 346 12.70 -25.15 -7.81
N ARG A 347 13.76 -25.11 -8.61
CA ARG A 347 14.06 -24.28 -9.77
C ARG A 347 13.25 -24.60 -11.03
N GLU A 348 12.14 -25.29 -10.94
CA GLU A 348 11.10 -25.17 -11.98
C GLU A 348 9.79 -24.68 -11.38
N LYS A 349 9.61 -24.90 -10.08
CA LYS A 349 8.30 -24.79 -9.45
C LYS A 349 7.92 -23.35 -9.14
N VAL A 350 8.92 -22.53 -8.94
CA VAL A 350 8.80 -21.10 -9.07
C VAL A 350 8.48 -20.71 -10.51
N LEU A 351 9.01 -21.39 -11.54
CA LEU A 351 8.87 -21.04 -12.96
C LEU A 351 7.44 -21.11 -13.49
N ARG A 352 6.45 -21.37 -12.63
CA ARG A 352 5.03 -21.16 -12.93
C ARG A 352 4.12 -20.63 -11.82
N ALA A 353 4.60 -20.18 -10.67
CA ALA A 353 4.00 -19.01 -9.98
C ALA A 353 3.63 -17.80 -10.91
N TRP A 354 3.73 -17.95 -12.23
CA TRP A 354 4.85 -17.46 -13.04
C TRP A 354 4.62 -17.65 -14.54
N ALA A 355 3.45 -17.96 -15.05
CA ALA A 355 3.04 -16.93 -16.03
C ALA A 355 2.09 -16.02 -15.34
N GLY A 356 2.22 -15.99 -14.01
CA GLY A 356 1.75 -14.98 -13.11
C GLY A 356 0.32 -14.75 -13.43
N VAL A 357 -0.54 -15.55 -12.82
CA VAL A 357 -1.88 -15.03 -12.58
C VAL A 357 -2.70 -14.73 -13.88
N ALA A 358 -2.41 -15.42 -14.99
CA ALA A 358 -2.86 -15.06 -16.35
C ALA A 358 -4.17 -15.67 -16.90
N ASP A 359 -4.72 -15.05 -17.96
CA ASP A 359 -5.75 -15.55 -18.90
C ASP A 359 -5.17 -16.26 -20.16
N ASP A 360 -6.02 -16.83 -21.04
CA ASP A 360 -5.86 -18.08 -21.86
C ASP A 360 -4.55 -18.38 -22.62
N ALA A 361 -3.72 -17.39 -22.94
CA ALA A 361 -2.41 -17.60 -23.53
C ALA A 361 -1.29 -17.69 -22.48
N GLY A 362 -1.47 -17.10 -21.29
CA GLY A 362 -0.52 -17.00 -20.15
C GLY A 362 -0.38 -18.30 -19.36
N ALA A 363 -0.43 -19.32 -20.16
CA ALA A 363 -1.13 -20.52 -19.91
C ALA A 363 -0.50 -21.48 -20.90
N THR A 364 -0.24 -21.10 -22.16
CA THR A 364 0.41 -21.95 -23.17
C THR A 364 1.93 -21.98 -23.09
N GLU A 365 2.60 -20.92 -22.65
CA GLU A 365 4.06 -20.82 -22.76
C GLU A 365 4.82 -21.17 -21.48
N LEU A 366 4.15 -21.02 -20.34
CA LEU A 366 4.56 -21.77 -19.16
C LEU A 366 4.72 -23.24 -19.50
N ARG A 367 3.75 -23.75 -20.31
CA ARG A 367 3.71 -25.12 -20.85
C ARG A 367 4.91 -25.48 -21.74
N ALA A 368 5.75 -24.54 -22.16
CA ALA A 368 6.96 -24.81 -22.93
C ALA A 368 8.27 -24.70 -22.12
N HIS A 369 8.33 -23.88 -21.08
CA HIS A 369 9.56 -23.67 -20.30
C HIS A 369 9.81 -24.78 -19.27
N ALA A 370 8.74 -25.29 -18.66
CA ALA A 370 8.74 -26.56 -17.94
C ALA A 370 9.23 -27.75 -18.78
N ARG A 371 8.89 -27.75 -20.08
CA ARG A 371 9.26 -28.83 -21.01
C ARG A 371 10.74 -28.86 -21.37
N ARG A 372 11.50 -27.76 -21.23
CA ARG A 372 12.95 -27.74 -21.54
C ARG A 372 13.82 -28.12 -20.33
N LEU A 373 13.31 -27.95 -19.12
CA LEU A 373 13.93 -28.47 -17.90
C LEU A 373 13.85 -30.00 -17.83
N LEU A 374 12.73 -30.57 -18.32
CA LEU A 374 12.52 -32.02 -18.58
C LEU A 374 13.50 -32.65 -19.59
N ILE A 375 14.00 -31.89 -20.58
CA ILE A 375 14.88 -32.42 -21.64
C ILE A 375 16.35 -32.49 -21.19
N GLY A 376 16.75 -31.71 -20.19
CA GLY A 376 18.09 -31.79 -19.60
C GLY A 376 18.31 -33.04 -18.73
N LEU A 377 17.27 -33.58 -18.10
CA LEU A 377 17.36 -34.74 -17.19
C LEU A 377 17.67 -36.06 -17.91
N LEU A 378 17.06 -36.28 -19.08
CA LEU A 378 17.23 -37.48 -19.90
C LEU A 378 18.63 -37.64 -20.51
N LYS A 379 19.47 -36.59 -20.51
CA LYS A 379 20.88 -36.65 -20.94
C LYS A 379 21.86 -37.01 -19.82
N ASP A 380 21.49 -36.76 -18.56
CA ASP A 380 22.36 -37.00 -17.39
C ASP A 380 22.24 -38.46 -16.86
N ASP A 381 21.10 -39.16 -16.99
CA ASP A 381 20.93 -40.57 -16.53
C ASP A 381 21.46 -41.63 -17.50
N THR A 382 21.42 -41.37 -18.81
CA THR A 382 22.02 -42.27 -19.82
C THR A 382 23.55 -42.27 -19.77
N CYS A 383 24.17 -41.21 -19.25
CA CYS A 383 25.62 -41.13 -19.05
C CYS A 383 26.07 -41.96 -17.82
N ASN A 384 25.23 -42.09 -16.79
CA ASN A 384 25.50 -42.91 -15.62
C ASN A 384 25.22 -44.42 -15.83
N VAL A 385 24.27 -44.80 -16.71
CA VAL A 385 24.05 -46.21 -17.09
C VAL A 385 25.16 -46.74 -18.00
N ALA A 386 25.77 -45.88 -18.84
CA ALA A 386 26.90 -46.26 -19.69
C ALA A 386 28.21 -46.52 -18.90
N GLN A 387 28.36 -45.93 -17.70
CA GLN A 387 29.52 -46.15 -16.83
C GLN A 387 29.41 -47.44 -15.98
N ASN A 388 28.20 -47.95 -15.73
CA ASN A 388 28.01 -49.18 -14.95
C ASN A 388 28.03 -50.49 -15.78
N TYR A 389 28.05 -50.38 -17.11
CA TYR A 389 28.29 -51.51 -18.03
C TYR A 389 29.69 -51.48 -18.68
N ALA A 390 30.57 -50.61 -18.19
CA ALA A 390 31.97 -50.49 -18.61
C ALA A 390 32.95 -50.92 -17.49
N CYS A 391 32.60 -52.00 -16.78
CA CYS A 391 33.55 -52.81 -16.01
C CYS A 391 33.96 -54.05 -16.81
#